data_AF-A0A3E0WRX7-F1
#
_entry.id   AF-A0A3E0WRX7-F1
#
_cell.length_a   1.000
_cell.length_b   1.000
_cell.length_c   1.000
_cell.angle_alpha   90.00
_cell.angle_beta   90.00
_cell.angle_gamma   90.00
#
_symmetry.space_group_name_H-M   'P 1'
#
loop_
_entity.id
_entity.type
_entity.pdbx_description
1 polymer ?
#
loop_
_entity_poly.entity_id
_entity_poly.type
_entity_poly.pdbx_seq_one_letter_code
_entity_poly.pdbx_strand_id
1 'polypeptide(L)'
;MLFVLFVSNPFERLLPAPVEGLALDPLPQGLGFALQTPLLLIGAVGFAVVFSFAIAALIGGDLDATWAHWSRPWTAVTWSLLTGGVALNSLWAYPVPGWEGAWFPVSVEQAFLLPWLAATALMHALAATEKRGVFRRWTVLLAVLTFAFCLLAVLLSSAGGDAYATDRMSTVFLWGLFVAVVGSALLLYFRRAPGGGWKRGLVPISRESALLLNNVVLAAGMAVLLSSLSYFVLLGVFDARPAATVMHYLKLLWAFLALAVLALAGAGPLLRWKGDDARRLVRILSIGVSVSLLGAMVSMHFVSGVSFLASLGVGVALWVMLSAGWRLWDGVRQNDRRLPALARLPRAIWGMALAHLGLAQFALAVTLASSFGSERTFSVISGDSIEVQGYVFYVDDVPSGSGEGYVESQGIVRVSRAGVFLAELNPEHRVDRGEQAIRFELVQRVGAFRKLFVRLEESPVETTWQLQIQYKPFTYLGWTGCLLMVLGGLLAASDRRYQRLARHAAAARAVVAR
;
A
#
# COMPACT_ATOMS: atom_id res chain seq x y z
N MET A 1 4.99 -26.03 9.09
CA MET A 1 4.89 -27.51 9.22
C MET A 1 4.34 -27.92 10.58
N LEU A 2 5.01 -27.64 11.71
CA LEU A 2 4.48 -27.99 13.05
C LEU A 2 3.06 -27.46 13.31
N PHE A 3 2.76 -26.21 12.92
CA PHE A 3 1.41 -25.64 13.00
C PHE A 3 0.35 -26.48 12.27
N VAL A 4 0.63 -26.88 11.02
CA VAL A 4 -0.30 -27.65 10.18
C VAL A 4 -0.50 -29.07 10.71
N LEU A 5 0.55 -29.67 11.26
CA LEU A 5 0.50 -31.06 11.73
C LEU A 5 -0.20 -31.20 13.09
N PHE A 6 -0.03 -30.23 13.99
CA PHE A 6 -0.45 -30.37 15.39
C PHE A 6 -1.52 -29.39 15.86
N VAL A 7 -1.78 -28.31 15.13
CA VAL A 7 -2.63 -27.22 15.60
C VAL A 7 -3.81 -26.97 14.68
N SER A 8 -3.57 -26.87 13.37
CA SER A 8 -4.61 -26.60 12.38
C SER A 8 -4.37 -27.48 11.16
N ASN A 9 -4.90 -28.70 11.20
CA ASN A 9 -4.81 -29.66 10.10
C ASN A 9 -5.99 -29.44 9.15
N PRO A 10 -5.77 -28.85 7.95
CA PRO A 10 -6.86 -28.61 7.00
C PRO A 10 -7.42 -29.91 6.39
N PHE A 11 -6.80 -31.05 6.66
CA PHE A 11 -7.23 -32.37 6.19
C PHE A 11 -7.89 -33.21 7.30
N GLU A 12 -8.13 -32.62 8.47
CA GLU A 12 -8.91 -33.27 9.52
C GLU A 12 -10.34 -33.52 9.02
N ARG A 13 -10.81 -34.77 9.17
CA ARG A 13 -12.11 -35.18 8.65
C ARG A 13 -13.20 -34.77 9.63
N LEU A 14 -14.18 -34.01 9.16
CA LEU A 14 -15.41 -33.76 9.89
C LEU A 14 -16.27 -35.03 9.85
N LEU A 15 -16.50 -35.64 11.02
CA LEU A 15 -17.33 -36.84 11.18
C LEU A 15 -18.38 -36.60 12.28
N PRO A 16 -19.69 -36.68 11.96
CA PRO A 16 -20.26 -36.95 10.64
C PRO A 16 -20.00 -35.81 9.64
N ALA A 17 -19.98 -36.14 8.35
CA ALA A 17 -19.86 -35.11 7.31
C ALA A 17 -21.08 -34.19 7.41
N PRO A 18 -20.88 -32.86 7.54
CA PRO A 18 -22.00 -31.94 7.60
C PRO A 18 -22.77 -31.99 6.26
N VAL A 19 -24.09 -31.88 6.34
CA VAL A 19 -25.00 -31.97 5.18
C VAL A 19 -24.73 -30.83 4.19
N GLU A 20 -24.32 -29.68 4.72
CA GLU A 20 -23.82 -28.51 3.98
C GLU A 20 -22.36 -28.27 4.37
N GLY A 21 -21.52 -27.90 3.41
CA GLY A 21 -20.15 -27.49 3.73
C GLY A 21 -20.15 -26.20 4.54
N LEU A 22 -19.07 -25.94 5.30
CA LEU A 22 -18.75 -24.59 5.74
C LEU A 22 -18.50 -23.77 4.47
N ALA A 23 -19.54 -23.13 3.95
CA ALA A 23 -19.42 -22.31 2.74
C ALA A 23 -18.33 -21.28 2.96
N LEU A 24 -17.60 -20.92 1.89
CA LEU A 24 -16.77 -19.72 1.95
C LEU A 24 -17.71 -18.55 2.22
N ASP A 25 -17.25 -17.57 3.01
CA ASP A 25 -17.92 -16.28 3.14
C ASP A 25 -18.25 -15.79 1.71
N PRO A 26 -19.54 -15.67 1.37
CA PRO A 26 -20.00 -15.49 0.00
C PRO A 26 -19.60 -14.13 -0.61
N LEU A 27 -19.00 -13.26 0.20
CA LEU A 27 -18.77 -11.85 -0.09
C LEU A 27 -17.74 -11.52 -1.19
N PRO A 28 -16.95 -12.46 -1.74
CA PRO A 28 -16.28 -12.10 -2.99
C PRO A 28 -15.93 -13.25 -3.97
N GLN A 29 -16.60 -13.24 -5.12
CA GLN A 29 -16.34 -14.15 -6.26
C GLN A 29 -15.49 -13.53 -7.40
N GLY A 30 -14.69 -12.48 -7.12
CA GLY A 30 -13.94 -11.74 -8.14
C GLY A 30 -12.46 -12.15 -8.28
N LEU A 31 -11.90 -12.04 -9.50
CA LEU A 31 -10.48 -12.30 -9.77
C LEU A 31 -9.53 -11.46 -8.90
N GLY A 32 -9.90 -10.20 -8.60
CA GLY A 32 -9.12 -9.33 -7.71
C GLY A 32 -9.01 -9.90 -6.29
N PHE A 33 -10.12 -10.39 -5.74
CA PHE A 33 -10.14 -11.05 -4.43
C PHE A 33 -9.33 -12.36 -4.43
N ALA A 34 -9.50 -13.18 -5.47
CA ALA A 34 -8.77 -14.44 -5.60
C ALA A 34 -7.24 -14.25 -5.64
N LEU A 35 -6.77 -13.14 -6.25
CA LEU A 35 -5.35 -12.86 -6.42
C LEU A 35 -4.71 -12.06 -5.27
N GLN A 36 -5.48 -11.28 -4.51
CA GLN A 36 -4.92 -10.39 -3.48
C GLN A 36 -4.17 -11.15 -2.38
N THR A 37 -4.80 -12.20 -1.83
CA THR A 37 -4.26 -12.96 -0.69
C THR A 37 -2.99 -13.71 -1.06
N PRO A 38 -2.91 -14.45 -2.19
CA PRO A 38 -1.67 -15.04 -2.64
C PRO A 38 -0.54 -14.03 -2.83
N LEU A 39 -0.81 -12.86 -3.43
CA LEU A 39 0.21 -11.83 -3.65
C LEU A 39 0.74 -11.24 -2.33
N LEU A 40 -0.17 -10.92 -1.39
CA LEU A 40 0.20 -10.45 -0.05
C LEU A 40 1.05 -11.49 0.69
N LEU A 41 0.65 -12.76 0.65
CA LEU A 41 1.38 -13.85 1.31
C LEU A 41 2.74 -14.13 0.66
N ILE A 42 2.83 -14.18 -0.68
CA ILE A 42 4.11 -14.37 -1.38
C ILE A 42 5.04 -13.17 -1.09
N GLY A 43 4.50 -11.95 -1.07
CA GLY A 43 5.23 -10.75 -0.64
C GLY A 43 5.71 -10.86 0.80
N ALA A 44 4.86 -11.26 1.74
CA ALA A 44 5.24 -11.42 3.14
C ALA A 44 6.32 -12.51 3.34
N VAL A 45 6.10 -13.69 2.77
CA VAL A 45 7.01 -14.84 2.85
C VAL A 45 8.34 -14.54 2.15
N GLY A 46 8.33 -13.80 1.04
CA GLY A 46 9.56 -13.41 0.34
C GLY A 46 10.51 -12.58 1.20
N PHE A 47 10.03 -11.88 2.23
CA PHE A 47 10.89 -11.16 3.17
C PHE A 47 11.64 -12.09 4.13
N ALA A 48 11.23 -13.36 4.26
CA ALA A 48 12.00 -14.36 4.99
C ALA A 48 13.41 -14.55 4.40
N VAL A 49 13.56 -14.46 3.07
CA VAL A 49 14.87 -14.56 2.40
C VAL A 49 15.79 -13.40 2.81
N VAL A 50 15.25 -12.17 2.80
CA VAL A 50 15.98 -10.96 3.19
C VAL A 50 16.34 -10.99 4.69
N PHE A 51 15.41 -11.48 5.51
CA PHE A 51 15.63 -11.73 6.93
C PHE A 51 16.75 -12.77 7.15
N SER A 52 16.74 -13.89 6.45
CA SER A 52 17.78 -14.92 6.55
C SER A 52 19.17 -14.37 6.21
N PHE A 53 19.30 -13.52 5.17
CA PHE A 53 20.56 -12.84 4.88
C PHE A 53 21.01 -11.92 6.02
N ALA A 54 20.08 -11.17 6.62
CA ALA A 54 20.39 -10.29 7.74
C ALA A 54 20.85 -11.07 8.99
N ILE A 55 20.17 -12.18 9.32
CA ILE A 55 20.55 -13.07 10.42
C ILE A 55 21.90 -13.74 10.16
N ALA A 56 22.13 -14.25 8.94
CA ALA A 56 23.40 -14.83 8.57
C ALA A 56 24.57 -13.83 8.70
N ALA A 57 24.36 -12.58 8.26
CA ALA A 57 25.35 -11.51 8.39
C ALA A 57 25.62 -11.15 9.87
N LEU A 58 24.61 -11.17 10.74
CA LEU A 58 24.78 -10.98 12.19
C LEU A 58 25.55 -12.12 12.86
N ILE A 59 25.28 -13.38 12.47
CA ILE A 59 25.99 -14.55 13.00
C ILE A 59 27.45 -14.53 12.53
N GLY A 60 27.68 -14.24 11.25
CA GLY A 60 29.01 -14.13 10.65
C GLY A 60 29.83 -12.94 11.16
N GLY A 61 29.19 -11.91 11.72
CA GLY A 61 29.86 -10.73 12.29
C GLY A 61 30.22 -9.64 11.27
N ASP A 62 30.19 -9.96 9.97
CA ASP A 62 30.54 -9.04 8.89
C ASP A 62 29.31 -8.44 8.21
N LEU A 63 28.88 -7.25 8.68
CA LEU A 63 27.88 -6.43 8.00
C LEU A 63 28.53 -5.60 6.87
N ASP A 64 29.03 -6.27 5.85
CA ASP A 64 29.72 -5.64 4.72
C ASP A 64 28.76 -5.15 3.62
N ALA A 65 29.29 -4.67 2.50
CA ALA A 65 28.46 -4.26 1.36
C ALA A 65 27.92 -5.46 0.55
N THR A 66 28.50 -6.65 0.76
CA THR A 66 28.19 -7.87 -0.01
C THR A 66 26.81 -8.39 0.35
N TRP A 67 26.48 -8.53 1.64
CA TRP A 67 25.12 -8.97 2.02
C TRP A 67 24.06 -7.97 1.52
N ALA A 68 24.34 -6.66 1.58
CA ALA A 68 23.43 -5.64 1.07
C ALA A 68 23.23 -5.79 -0.45
N HIS A 69 24.29 -6.06 -1.20
CA HIS A 69 24.21 -6.31 -2.64
C HIS A 69 23.30 -7.51 -2.96
N TRP A 70 23.47 -8.64 -2.26
CA TRP A 70 22.66 -9.85 -2.45
C TRP A 70 21.21 -9.67 -2.03
N SER A 71 20.95 -8.94 -0.94
CA SER A 71 19.60 -8.71 -0.42
C SER A 71 18.75 -7.83 -1.34
N ARG A 72 19.34 -6.85 -2.05
CA ARG A 72 18.58 -5.87 -2.85
C ARG A 72 17.63 -6.43 -3.90
N PRO A 73 18.02 -7.35 -4.80
CA PRO A 73 17.10 -7.91 -5.79
C PRO A 73 15.94 -8.65 -5.13
N TRP A 74 16.19 -9.37 -4.03
CA TRP A 74 15.14 -10.04 -3.25
C TRP A 74 14.20 -9.03 -2.61
N THR A 75 14.74 -8.00 -1.93
CA THR A 75 13.92 -6.90 -1.40
C THR A 75 13.07 -6.26 -2.50
N ALA A 76 13.63 -6.08 -3.70
CA ALA A 76 12.93 -5.48 -4.84
C ALA A 76 11.79 -6.32 -5.40
N VAL A 77 12.01 -7.61 -5.62
CA VAL A 77 10.95 -8.53 -6.07
C VAL A 77 9.86 -8.63 -5.01
N THR A 78 10.25 -8.86 -3.76
CA THR A 78 9.31 -9.04 -2.65
C THR A 78 8.49 -7.78 -2.38
N TRP A 79 9.10 -6.59 -2.37
CA TRP A 79 8.39 -5.31 -2.25
C TRP A 79 7.43 -5.07 -3.42
N SER A 80 7.79 -5.50 -4.63
CA SER A 80 6.92 -5.39 -5.81
C SER A 80 5.67 -6.27 -5.66
N LEU A 81 5.83 -7.51 -5.20
CA LEU A 81 4.72 -8.42 -4.95
C LEU A 81 3.82 -7.91 -3.82
N LEU A 82 4.41 -7.42 -2.72
CA LEU A 82 3.67 -6.80 -1.62
C LEU A 82 2.90 -5.55 -2.09
N THR A 83 3.52 -4.69 -2.89
CA THR A 83 2.85 -3.51 -3.48
C THR A 83 1.68 -3.91 -4.37
N GLY A 84 1.84 -4.95 -5.19
CA GLY A 84 0.76 -5.51 -6.01
C GLY A 84 -0.37 -6.09 -5.17
N GLY A 85 -0.04 -6.84 -4.12
CA GLY A 85 -1.01 -7.39 -3.17
C GLY A 85 -1.83 -6.29 -2.47
N VAL A 86 -1.17 -5.27 -1.92
CA VAL A 86 -1.84 -4.12 -1.28
C VAL A 86 -2.71 -3.36 -2.28
N ALA A 87 -2.24 -3.17 -3.52
CA ALA A 87 -3.01 -2.49 -4.55
C ALA A 87 -4.26 -3.28 -4.97
N LEU A 88 -4.15 -4.60 -5.19
CA LEU A 88 -5.30 -5.44 -5.51
C LEU A 88 -6.29 -5.53 -4.35
N ASN A 89 -5.77 -5.59 -3.13
CA ASN A 89 -6.59 -5.55 -1.93
C ASN A 89 -7.40 -4.25 -1.87
N SER A 90 -6.73 -3.11 -2.08
CA SER A 90 -7.41 -1.80 -2.13
C SER A 90 -8.40 -1.70 -3.28
N LEU A 91 -8.15 -2.34 -4.42
CA LEU A 91 -9.05 -2.38 -5.57
C LEU A 91 -10.35 -3.13 -5.23
N TRP A 92 -10.22 -4.20 -4.46
CA TRP A 92 -11.36 -5.00 -4.02
C TRP A 92 -12.11 -4.39 -2.83
N ALA A 93 -11.44 -3.74 -1.87
CA ALA A 93 -12.11 -3.09 -0.75
C ALA A 93 -12.74 -1.74 -1.13
N TYR A 94 -12.26 -1.13 -2.22
CA TYR A 94 -12.79 0.13 -2.76
C TYR A 94 -14.32 0.25 -2.87
N PRO A 95 -15.02 -0.82 -3.32
CA PRO A 95 -16.47 -0.87 -3.43
C PRO A 95 -17.14 -1.24 -2.08
N VAL A 96 -16.41 -1.79 -1.11
CA VAL A 96 -16.99 -2.29 0.15
C VAL A 96 -17.51 -1.14 1.03
N PRO A 97 -18.69 -1.31 1.67
CA PRO A 97 -19.23 -0.35 2.64
C PRO A 97 -18.24 0.05 3.74
N GLY A 98 -18.28 1.31 4.16
CA GLY A 98 -17.44 1.81 5.26
C GLY A 98 -15.96 2.03 4.91
N TRP A 99 -15.56 1.94 3.62
CA TRP A 99 -14.21 2.29 3.19
C TRP A 99 -13.97 3.81 3.35
N GLU A 100 -13.46 4.22 4.52
CA GLU A 100 -13.22 5.64 4.85
C GLU A 100 -11.98 6.26 4.17
N GLY A 101 -11.54 5.70 3.04
CA GLY A 101 -10.41 6.17 2.26
C GLY A 101 -9.12 5.40 2.49
N ALA A 102 -8.06 5.82 1.79
CA ALA A 102 -6.77 5.13 1.71
C ALA A 102 -6.03 4.96 3.07
N TRP A 103 -6.52 5.58 4.15
CA TRP A 103 -5.83 5.66 5.44
C TRP A 103 -6.70 5.23 6.64
N PHE A 104 -7.76 4.45 6.44
CA PHE A 104 -8.61 3.99 7.56
C PHE A 104 -7.99 2.89 8.47
N PRO A 105 -7.71 3.15 9.77
CA PRO A 105 -6.73 2.39 10.57
C PRO A 105 -7.01 0.92 10.93
N VAL A 106 -8.18 0.38 10.58
CA VAL A 106 -8.71 -0.86 11.17
C VAL A 106 -8.82 -2.02 10.18
N SER A 107 -8.52 -1.78 8.90
CA SER A 107 -8.67 -2.82 7.89
C SER A 107 -7.46 -3.75 7.81
N VAL A 108 -7.68 -5.02 7.46
CA VAL A 108 -6.63 -6.01 7.11
C VAL A 108 -5.60 -5.41 6.12
N GLU A 109 -6.05 -4.49 5.29
CA GLU A 109 -5.24 -3.76 4.31
C GLU A 109 -4.15 -2.90 4.97
N GLN A 110 -4.44 -2.29 6.12
CA GLN A 110 -3.48 -1.47 6.86
C GLN A 110 -2.41 -2.31 7.56
N ALA A 111 -2.74 -3.54 7.93
CA ALA A 111 -1.77 -4.44 8.55
C ALA A 111 -0.57 -4.66 7.61
N PHE A 112 -0.81 -4.79 6.30
CA PHE A 112 0.24 -4.91 5.28
C PHE A 112 0.89 -3.59 4.85
N LEU A 113 0.33 -2.44 5.22
CA LEU A 113 0.97 -1.14 5.00
C LEU A 113 2.23 -0.97 5.87
N LEU A 114 2.23 -1.54 7.08
CA LEU A 114 3.37 -1.49 8.00
C LEU A 114 4.63 -2.18 7.44
N PRO A 115 4.59 -3.46 6.98
CA PRO A 115 5.73 -4.06 6.31
C PRO A 115 6.05 -3.38 4.98
N TRP A 116 5.07 -2.79 4.28
CA TRP A 116 5.33 -2.04 3.04
C TRP A 116 6.16 -0.77 3.28
N LEU A 117 5.87 0.00 4.33
CA LEU A 117 6.67 1.16 4.74
C LEU A 117 8.08 0.74 5.18
N ALA A 118 8.18 -0.34 5.98
CA ALA A 118 9.46 -0.90 6.43
C ALA A 118 10.33 -1.37 5.26
N ALA A 119 9.72 -2.08 4.31
CA ALA A 119 10.37 -2.55 3.09
C ALA A 119 10.84 -1.39 2.21
N THR A 120 10.03 -0.32 2.10
CA THR A 120 10.39 0.88 1.36
C THR A 120 11.59 1.57 2.01
N ALA A 121 11.62 1.68 3.34
CA ALA A 121 12.78 2.19 4.08
C ALA A 121 14.01 1.29 3.85
N LEU A 122 13.84 -0.03 3.94
CA LEU A 122 14.87 -1.04 3.73
C LEU A 122 15.50 -0.97 2.34
N MET A 123 14.70 -0.81 1.28
CA MET A 123 15.21 -0.64 -0.09
C MET A 123 16.20 0.54 -0.20
N HIS A 124 15.84 1.66 0.41
CA HIS A 124 16.65 2.88 0.39
C HIS A 124 17.88 2.76 1.29
N ALA A 125 17.73 2.14 2.47
CA ALA A 125 18.84 1.86 3.38
C ALA A 125 19.86 0.90 2.73
N LEU A 126 19.40 -0.17 2.08
CA LEU A 126 20.26 -1.10 1.32
C LEU A 126 21.02 -0.41 0.20
N ALA A 127 20.39 0.55 -0.51
CA ALA A 127 21.07 1.30 -1.56
C ALA A 127 22.23 2.16 -1.02
N ALA A 128 22.08 2.74 0.16
CA ALA A 128 23.13 3.50 0.84
C ALA A 128 24.21 2.58 1.43
N THR A 129 23.81 1.45 2.03
CA THR A 129 24.71 0.43 2.58
C THR A 129 25.60 -0.18 1.51
N GLU A 130 25.03 -0.59 0.37
CA GLU A 130 25.79 -1.16 -0.73
C GLU A 130 26.77 -0.14 -1.33
N LYS A 131 26.31 1.08 -1.61
CA LYS A 131 27.13 2.08 -2.34
C LYS A 131 28.19 2.77 -1.47
N ARG A 132 27.90 2.95 -0.19
CA ARG A 132 28.70 3.81 0.71
C ARG A 132 29.14 3.10 1.98
N GLY A 133 28.59 1.93 2.30
CA GLY A 133 28.86 1.22 3.54
C GLY A 133 28.34 1.93 4.78
N VAL A 134 27.40 2.89 4.64
CA VAL A 134 26.73 3.60 5.73
C VAL A 134 25.45 2.86 6.15
N PHE A 135 24.84 3.22 7.28
CA PHE A 135 23.56 2.65 7.75
C PHE A 135 23.52 1.12 7.94
N ARG A 136 24.67 0.44 8.08
CA ARG A 136 24.74 -1.03 8.22
C ARG A 136 23.79 -1.57 9.29
N ARG A 137 23.88 -1.05 10.52
CA ARG A 137 23.02 -1.45 11.65
C ARG A 137 21.54 -1.18 11.37
N TRP A 138 21.23 0.02 10.91
CA TRP A 138 19.86 0.43 10.57
C TRP A 138 19.26 -0.45 9.48
N THR A 139 20.04 -0.82 8.47
CA THR A 139 19.60 -1.67 7.37
C THR A 139 19.30 -3.08 7.85
N VAL A 140 20.12 -3.65 8.74
CA VAL A 140 19.84 -4.95 9.36
C VAL A 140 18.60 -4.88 10.23
N LEU A 141 18.47 -3.84 11.06
CA LEU A 141 17.28 -3.65 11.90
C LEU A 141 16.02 -3.56 11.04
N LEU A 142 16.05 -2.79 9.96
CA LEU A 142 14.93 -2.70 9.01
C LEU A 142 14.61 -4.04 8.35
N ALA A 143 15.60 -4.88 8.04
CA ALA A 143 15.36 -6.22 7.50
C ALA A 143 14.62 -7.10 8.53
N VAL A 144 15.04 -7.05 9.80
CA VAL A 144 14.37 -7.76 10.90
C VAL A 144 12.95 -7.22 11.11
N LEU A 145 12.78 -5.90 11.19
CA LEU A 145 11.48 -5.25 11.39
C LEU A 145 10.52 -5.48 10.23
N THR A 146 11.01 -5.45 8.98
CA THR A 146 10.15 -5.72 7.80
C THR A 146 9.56 -7.11 7.88
N PHE A 147 10.38 -8.12 8.21
CA PHE A 147 9.88 -9.49 8.37
C PHE A 147 8.97 -9.64 9.60
N ALA A 148 9.31 -9.00 10.72
CA ALA A 148 8.46 -8.97 11.90
C ALA A 148 7.08 -8.37 11.58
N PHE A 149 7.03 -7.25 10.85
CA PHE A 149 5.76 -6.64 10.45
C PHE A 149 5.00 -7.48 9.42
N CYS A 150 5.67 -8.28 8.59
CA CYS A 150 4.99 -9.25 7.73
C CYS A 150 4.29 -10.33 8.57
N LEU A 151 4.96 -10.87 9.59
CA LEU A 151 4.36 -11.84 10.51
C LEU A 151 3.21 -11.21 11.31
N LEU A 152 3.40 -9.99 11.80
CA LEU A 152 2.35 -9.24 12.50
C LEU A 152 1.14 -9.00 11.61
N ALA A 153 1.35 -8.64 10.34
CA ALA A 153 0.26 -8.42 9.39
C ALA A 153 -0.56 -9.69 9.18
N VAL A 154 0.10 -10.84 9.00
CA VAL A 154 -0.57 -12.15 8.89
C VAL A 154 -1.34 -12.49 10.16
N LEU A 155 -0.75 -12.29 11.34
CA LEU A 155 -1.42 -12.52 12.63
C LEU A 155 -2.70 -11.68 12.80
N LEU A 156 -2.61 -10.39 12.50
CA LEU A 156 -3.75 -9.47 12.58
C LEU A 156 -4.83 -9.82 11.56
N SER A 157 -4.42 -10.26 10.36
CA SER A 157 -5.36 -10.69 9.31
C SER A 157 -6.08 -11.99 9.66
N SER A 158 -5.38 -12.93 10.31
CA SER A 158 -6.00 -14.18 10.79
C SER A 158 -6.93 -13.99 11.98
N ALA A 159 -6.91 -12.82 12.62
CA ALA A 159 -7.69 -12.51 13.81
C ALA A 159 -8.98 -11.70 13.52
N GLY A 160 -9.22 -11.27 12.28
CA GLY A 160 -10.28 -10.30 11.94
C GLY A 160 -11.34 -10.85 10.99
N GLY A 161 -12.60 -10.85 11.45
CA GLY A 161 -13.83 -11.23 10.74
C GLY A 161 -14.76 -11.98 11.69
N ASP A 162 -14.47 -13.26 11.88
CA ASP A 162 -15.00 -14.05 12.97
C ASP A 162 -13.97 -14.17 14.07
N ALA A 163 -14.01 -13.27 15.05
CA ALA A 163 -13.27 -13.40 16.31
C ALA A 163 -13.64 -14.69 17.12
N TYR A 164 -14.38 -15.62 16.51
CA TYR A 164 -14.81 -16.91 17.05
C TYR A 164 -14.56 -18.14 16.14
N ALA A 165 -14.01 -18.00 14.92
CA ALA A 165 -13.84 -19.14 13.99
C ALA A 165 -12.42 -19.75 13.97
N THR A 166 -11.38 -19.05 14.45
CA THR A 166 -10.06 -19.66 14.66
C THR A 166 -9.92 -20.21 16.07
N ASP A 167 -9.64 -21.50 16.18
CA ASP A 167 -9.30 -22.18 17.43
C ASP A 167 -8.28 -21.35 18.23
N ARG A 168 -8.58 -21.12 19.52
CA ARG A 168 -7.74 -20.39 20.49
C ARG A 168 -6.30 -20.91 20.48
N MET A 169 -6.11 -22.22 20.26
CA MET A 169 -4.78 -22.84 20.16
C MET A 169 -3.97 -22.34 18.96
N SER A 170 -4.63 -22.12 17.82
CA SER A 170 -3.99 -21.60 16.60
C SER A 170 -3.42 -20.20 16.82
N THR A 171 -4.22 -19.33 17.44
CA THR A 171 -3.82 -17.95 17.76
C THR A 171 -2.64 -17.94 18.73
N VAL A 172 -2.70 -18.71 19.82
CA VAL A 172 -1.60 -18.79 20.80
C VAL A 172 -0.31 -19.31 20.16
N PHE A 173 -0.39 -20.35 19.32
CA PHE A 173 0.78 -20.90 18.63
C PHE A 173 1.45 -19.86 17.73
N LEU A 174 0.66 -19.15 16.92
CA LEU A 174 1.22 -18.17 15.97
C LEU A 174 1.84 -16.97 16.70
N TRP A 175 1.23 -16.48 17.79
CA TRP A 175 1.84 -15.46 18.64
C TRP A 175 3.12 -15.96 19.33
N GLY A 176 3.14 -17.20 19.82
CA GLY A 176 4.33 -17.81 20.40
C GLY A 176 5.48 -17.92 19.38
N LEU A 177 5.16 -18.33 18.14
CA LEU A 177 6.12 -18.35 17.03
C LEU A 177 6.65 -16.95 16.72
N PHE A 178 5.78 -15.94 16.69
CA PHE A 178 6.18 -14.55 16.48
C PHE A 178 7.17 -14.08 17.54
N VAL A 179 6.86 -14.28 18.83
CA VAL A 179 7.74 -13.92 19.94
C VAL A 179 9.07 -14.68 19.86
N ALA A 180 9.03 -15.98 19.57
CA ALA A 180 10.25 -16.78 19.46
C ALA A 180 11.16 -16.31 18.31
N VAL A 181 10.60 -16.11 17.10
CA VAL A 181 11.37 -15.75 15.91
C VAL A 181 11.83 -14.29 15.96
N VAL A 182 10.91 -13.36 16.23
CA VAL A 182 11.24 -11.92 16.26
C VAL A 182 12.06 -11.59 17.51
N GLY A 183 11.71 -12.16 18.67
CA GLY A 183 12.44 -11.95 19.92
C GLY A 183 13.87 -12.47 19.84
N SER A 184 14.09 -13.67 19.31
CA SER A 184 15.45 -14.22 19.12
C SER A 184 16.26 -13.41 18.11
N ALA A 185 15.66 -12.96 17.00
CA ALA A 185 16.30 -12.10 16.01
C ALA A 185 16.72 -10.75 16.58
N LEU A 186 15.84 -10.09 17.34
CA LEU A 186 16.15 -8.82 18.00
C LEU A 186 17.20 -9.00 19.09
N LEU A 187 17.12 -10.07 19.90
CA LEU A 187 18.15 -10.39 20.89
C LEU A 187 19.51 -10.61 20.23
N LEU A 188 19.55 -11.36 19.12
CA LEU A 188 20.76 -11.56 18.33
C LEU A 188 21.29 -10.23 17.78
N TYR A 189 20.41 -9.38 17.24
CA TYR A 189 20.76 -8.05 16.77
C TYR A 189 21.41 -7.22 17.89
N PHE A 190 20.81 -7.13 19.07
CA PHE A 190 21.37 -6.35 20.17
C PHE A 190 22.70 -6.93 20.70
N ARG A 191 22.89 -8.26 20.62
CA ARG A 191 24.14 -8.93 21.04
C ARG A 191 25.27 -8.84 20.02
N ARG A 192 24.96 -8.91 18.73
CA ARG A 192 25.95 -9.04 17.64
C ARG A 192 26.10 -7.81 16.76
N ALA A 193 25.18 -6.84 16.82
CA ALA A 193 25.28 -5.65 16.00
C ALA A 193 26.63 -4.93 16.29
N PRO A 194 27.54 -4.86 15.31
CA PRO A 194 28.93 -4.49 15.54
C PRO A 194 29.04 -3.09 16.15
N GLY A 195 29.88 -2.95 17.18
CA GLY A 195 30.23 -1.74 17.95
C GLY A 195 30.88 -0.58 17.17
N GLY A 196 30.31 -0.10 16.05
CA GLY A 196 30.85 1.02 15.27
C GLY A 196 29.89 2.20 15.21
N GLY A 197 30.26 3.33 15.83
CA GLY A 197 29.46 4.56 15.86
C GLY A 197 29.24 5.17 14.47
N TRP A 198 28.35 6.16 14.41
CA TRP A 198 28.00 6.99 13.25
C TRP A 198 29.18 7.76 12.60
N LYS A 199 30.42 7.47 13.02
CA LYS A 199 31.65 8.26 12.86
C LYS A 199 32.21 8.36 11.43
N ARG A 200 31.54 7.88 10.39
CA ARG A 200 31.92 8.19 9.00
C ARG A 200 31.01 9.24 8.39
N GLY A 201 31.36 10.51 8.62
CA GLY A 201 31.18 11.64 7.69
C GLY A 201 29.87 11.73 6.92
N LEU A 202 28.72 11.73 7.61
CA LEU A 202 27.48 12.17 6.99
C LEU A 202 27.61 13.66 6.64
N VAL A 203 27.75 13.95 5.35
CA VAL A 203 27.76 15.32 4.85
C VAL A 203 26.30 15.81 4.83
N PRO A 204 25.94 16.93 5.49
CA PRO A 204 24.55 17.38 5.61
C PRO A 204 23.84 17.49 4.26
N ILE A 205 24.50 18.10 3.27
CA ILE A 205 23.97 18.22 1.90
C ILE A 205 24.50 17.05 1.08
N SER A 206 23.85 15.90 1.17
CA SER A 206 24.21 14.70 0.41
C SER A 206 23.02 13.78 0.20
N ARG A 207 23.14 12.88 -0.78
CA ARG A 207 22.15 11.82 -1.00
C ARG A 207 22.05 10.90 0.20
N GLU A 208 23.17 10.62 0.88
CA GLU A 208 23.18 9.83 2.12
C GLU A 208 22.27 10.44 3.19
N SER A 209 22.39 11.76 3.43
CA SER A 209 21.57 12.47 4.42
C SER A 209 20.10 12.56 4.03
N ALA A 210 19.78 12.75 2.75
CA ALA A 210 18.39 12.71 2.28
C ALA A 210 17.76 11.31 2.43
N LEU A 211 18.51 10.25 2.16
CA LEU A 211 18.05 8.87 2.38
C LEU A 211 17.85 8.57 3.86
N LEU A 212 18.71 9.09 4.74
CA LEU A 212 18.54 8.99 6.19
C LEU A 212 17.27 9.70 6.64
N LEU A 213 17.08 10.95 6.23
CA LEU A 213 15.90 11.73 6.59
C LEU A 213 14.61 11.07 6.09
N ASN A 214 14.62 10.54 4.86
CA ASN A 214 13.52 9.77 4.32
C ASN A 214 13.22 8.52 5.17
N ASN A 215 14.26 7.79 5.61
CA ASN A 215 14.11 6.65 6.49
C ASN A 215 13.52 7.04 7.85
N VAL A 216 13.90 8.19 8.42
CA VAL A 216 13.34 8.70 9.67
C VAL A 216 11.85 9.03 9.51
N VAL A 217 11.46 9.70 8.42
CA VAL A 217 10.04 10.01 8.15
C VAL A 217 9.23 8.73 7.95
N LEU A 218 9.76 7.75 7.19
CA LEU A 218 9.11 6.44 7.04
C LEU A 218 8.99 5.71 8.38
N ALA A 219 10.00 5.79 9.25
CA ALA A 219 9.94 5.23 10.60
C ALA A 219 8.92 5.92 11.50
N ALA A 220 8.76 7.25 11.39
CA ALA A 220 7.69 7.98 12.05
C ALA A 220 6.31 7.52 11.54
N GLY A 221 6.15 7.29 10.23
CA GLY A 221 4.93 6.71 9.66
C GLY A 221 4.63 5.31 10.18
N MET A 222 5.64 4.44 10.28
CA MET A 222 5.48 3.13 10.91
C MET A 222 5.05 3.22 12.37
N ALA A 223 5.63 4.15 13.14
CA ALA A 223 5.26 4.37 14.53
C ALA A 223 3.82 4.86 14.65
N VAL A 224 3.40 5.84 13.85
CA VAL A 224 2.01 6.32 13.81
C VAL A 224 1.04 5.20 13.45
N LEU A 225 1.37 4.37 12.45
CA LEU A 225 0.53 3.25 12.05
C LEU A 225 0.40 2.20 13.16
N LEU A 226 1.50 1.86 13.82
CA LEU A 226 1.50 0.90 14.92
C LEU A 226 0.72 1.44 16.12
N SER A 227 0.87 2.73 16.43
CA SER A 227 0.11 3.40 17.48
C SER A 227 -1.38 3.45 17.14
N SER A 228 -1.76 3.73 15.89
CA SER A 228 -3.17 3.70 15.49
C SER A 228 -3.74 2.29 15.58
N LEU A 229 -3.05 1.27 15.08
CA LEU A 229 -3.49 -0.12 15.20
C LEU A 229 -3.69 -0.51 16.66
N SER A 230 -2.74 -0.14 17.53
CA SER A 230 -2.82 -0.40 18.97
C SER A 230 -3.99 0.33 19.62
N TYR A 231 -4.27 1.58 19.23
CA TYR A 231 -5.42 2.35 19.72
C TYR A 231 -6.76 1.64 19.42
N PHE A 232 -6.97 1.17 18.18
CA PHE A 232 -8.21 0.49 17.81
C PHE A 232 -8.35 -0.88 18.46
N VAL A 233 -7.25 -1.63 18.61
CA VAL A 233 -7.26 -2.88 19.37
C VAL A 233 -7.68 -2.63 20.82
N LEU A 234 -7.15 -1.60 21.47
CA LEU A 234 -7.52 -1.25 22.84
C LEU A 234 -8.99 -0.82 22.95
N LEU A 235 -9.50 -0.05 22.00
CA LEU A 235 -10.93 0.31 21.97
C LEU A 235 -11.83 -0.94 21.93
N GLY A 236 -11.48 -1.92 21.10
CA GLY A 236 -12.21 -3.20 21.04
C GLY A 236 -12.17 -3.98 22.34
N VAL A 237 -11.05 -3.94 23.08
CA VAL A 237 -10.92 -4.57 24.40
C VAL A 237 -11.80 -3.91 25.45
N PHE A 238 -11.99 -2.58 25.37
CA PHE A 238 -12.78 -1.81 26.33
C PHE A 238 -14.23 -1.54 25.89
N ASP A 239 -14.68 -2.15 24.79
CA ASP A 239 -15.99 -1.89 24.15
C ASP A 239 -16.26 -0.38 23.97
N ALA A 240 -15.21 0.36 23.63
CA ALA A 240 -15.24 1.80 23.47
C ALA A 240 -15.30 2.17 21.98
N ARG A 241 -16.00 3.26 21.66
CA ARG A 241 -16.06 3.78 20.29
C ARG A 241 -14.94 4.79 20.04
N PRO A 242 -14.33 4.79 18.84
CA PRO A 242 -13.30 5.78 18.51
C PRO A 242 -13.89 7.18 18.49
N ALA A 243 -13.19 8.13 19.10
CA ALA A 243 -13.57 9.53 19.05
C ALA A 243 -13.33 10.09 17.63
N ALA A 244 -14.34 10.75 17.04
CA ALA A 244 -14.23 11.34 15.69
C ALA A 244 -13.06 12.32 15.55
N THR A 245 -12.71 13.03 16.64
CA THR A 245 -11.55 13.93 16.71
C THR A 245 -10.23 13.18 16.49
N VAL A 246 -10.04 12.00 17.09
CA VAL A 246 -8.84 11.18 16.92
C VAL A 246 -8.68 10.76 15.46
N MET A 247 -9.76 10.35 14.81
CA MET A 247 -9.74 9.97 13.39
C MET A 247 -9.31 11.15 12.49
N HIS A 248 -9.80 12.35 12.78
CA HIS A 248 -9.41 13.56 12.06
C HIS A 248 -7.90 13.86 12.21
N TYR A 249 -7.38 13.83 13.44
CA TYR A 249 -5.95 14.08 13.68
C TYR A 249 -5.05 13.02 13.04
N LEU A 250 -5.44 11.74 13.06
CA LEU A 250 -4.70 10.68 12.37
C LEU A 250 -4.64 10.93 10.86
N LYS A 251 -5.77 11.30 10.23
CA LYS A 251 -5.81 11.64 8.79
C LYS A 251 -4.88 12.82 8.45
N LEU A 252 -4.84 13.85 9.31
CA LEU A 252 -3.91 14.98 9.15
C LEU A 252 -2.43 14.57 9.31
N LEU A 253 -2.10 13.80 10.35
CA LEU A 253 -0.73 13.30 10.58
C LEU A 253 -0.22 12.51 9.38
N TRP A 254 -1.05 11.61 8.84
CA TRP A 254 -0.74 10.86 7.62
C TRP A 254 -0.48 11.76 6.41
N ALA A 255 -1.32 12.77 6.21
CA ALA A 255 -1.14 13.71 5.12
C ALA A 255 0.20 14.45 5.22
N PHE A 256 0.57 14.94 6.41
CA PHE A 256 1.86 15.63 6.61
C PHE A 256 3.06 14.70 6.42
N LEU A 257 2.99 13.48 6.92
CA LEU A 257 4.03 12.47 6.70
C LEU A 257 4.17 12.12 5.21
N ALA A 258 3.06 11.94 4.50
CA ALA A 258 3.07 11.68 3.06
C ALA A 258 3.68 12.84 2.27
N LEU A 259 3.32 14.09 2.59
CA LEU A 259 3.94 15.27 1.99
C LEU A 259 5.45 15.32 2.23
N ALA A 260 5.89 15.01 3.45
CA ALA A 260 7.32 14.96 3.79
C ALA A 260 8.07 13.86 3.00
N VAL A 261 7.50 12.65 2.89
CA VAL A 261 8.07 11.56 2.07
C VAL A 261 8.15 11.98 0.61
N LEU A 262 7.09 12.55 0.04
CA LEU A 262 7.06 12.97 -1.37
C LEU A 262 8.05 14.11 -1.66
N ALA A 263 8.18 15.08 -0.75
CA ALA A 263 9.19 16.13 -0.86
C ALA A 263 10.62 15.55 -0.90
N LEU A 264 10.92 14.59 -0.02
CA LEU A 264 12.22 13.91 0.00
C LEU A 264 12.41 12.98 -1.20
N ALA A 265 11.36 12.33 -1.68
CA ALA A 265 11.39 11.45 -2.85
C ALA A 265 11.72 12.19 -4.14
N GLY A 266 11.33 13.47 -4.28
CA GLY A 266 11.79 14.29 -5.41
C GLY A 266 13.20 14.86 -5.21
N ALA A 267 13.56 15.28 -3.98
CA ALA A 267 14.89 15.86 -3.72
C ALA A 267 16.03 14.82 -3.78
N GLY A 268 15.82 13.66 -3.16
CA GLY A 268 16.82 12.61 -2.97
C GLY A 268 17.52 12.15 -4.26
N PRO A 269 16.79 11.81 -5.33
CA PRO A 269 17.38 11.39 -6.61
C PRO A 269 18.27 12.44 -7.29
N LEU A 270 18.08 13.74 -6.98
CA LEU A 270 18.81 14.87 -7.58
C LEU A 270 20.13 15.18 -6.87
N LEU A 271 20.22 14.85 -5.58
CA LEU A 271 21.42 15.00 -4.75
C LEU A 271 22.54 14.04 -5.15
N ARG A 272 23.81 14.43 -4.97
CA ARG A 272 24.98 13.58 -5.22
C ARG A 272 25.42 12.81 -3.97
N TRP A 273 26.08 11.68 -4.18
CA TRP A 273 26.77 10.94 -3.11
C TRP A 273 28.02 11.69 -2.67
N LYS A 274 28.47 11.50 -1.41
CA LYS A 274 29.68 12.15 -0.84
C LYS A 274 29.61 13.67 -0.70
N GLY A 275 28.41 14.25 -0.75
CA GLY A 275 28.23 15.70 -0.70
C GLY A 275 27.82 16.29 -2.04
N ASP A 276 27.13 17.43 -1.97
CA ASP A 276 26.71 18.21 -3.12
C ASP A 276 26.97 19.70 -2.87
N ASP A 277 27.10 20.46 -3.95
CA ASP A 277 27.26 21.91 -3.87
C ASP A 277 25.91 22.59 -3.67
N ALA A 278 25.81 23.47 -2.68
CA ALA A 278 24.56 24.14 -2.31
C ALA A 278 24.02 25.03 -3.46
N ARG A 279 24.90 25.70 -4.22
CA ARG A 279 24.46 26.57 -5.33
C ARG A 279 23.89 25.74 -6.49
N ARG A 280 24.53 24.62 -6.83
CA ARG A 280 24.01 23.66 -7.80
C ARG A 280 22.66 23.12 -7.34
N LEU A 281 22.54 22.75 -6.06
CA LEU A 281 21.31 22.19 -5.52
C LEU A 281 20.17 23.21 -5.62
N VAL A 282 20.36 24.42 -5.13
CA VAL A 282 19.36 25.50 -5.21
C VAL A 282 18.92 25.72 -6.65
N ARG A 283 19.84 25.76 -7.63
CA ARG A 283 19.51 25.95 -9.04
C ARG A 283 18.65 24.82 -9.63
N ILE A 284 18.94 23.57 -9.28
CA ILE A 284 18.20 22.41 -9.81
C ILE A 284 16.87 22.25 -9.10
N LEU A 285 16.84 22.38 -7.77
CA LEU A 285 15.62 22.27 -6.99
C LEU A 285 14.69 23.46 -7.23
N SER A 286 15.19 24.68 -7.44
CA SER A 286 14.34 25.86 -7.61
C SER A 286 13.38 25.72 -8.80
N ILE A 287 13.83 25.18 -9.94
CA ILE A 287 12.97 24.95 -11.10
C ILE A 287 11.83 23.99 -10.72
N GLY A 288 12.16 22.84 -10.12
CA GLY A 288 11.15 21.87 -9.75
C GLY A 288 10.20 22.40 -8.66
N VAL A 289 10.72 23.11 -7.66
CA VAL A 289 9.93 23.74 -6.59
C VAL A 289 9.02 24.82 -7.18
N SER A 290 9.51 25.69 -8.07
CA SER A 290 8.71 26.73 -8.72
C SER A 290 7.57 26.14 -9.55
N VAL A 291 7.85 25.10 -10.36
CA VAL A 291 6.79 24.44 -11.14
C VAL A 291 5.78 23.73 -10.24
N SER A 292 6.24 23.14 -9.14
CA SER A 292 5.37 22.47 -8.15
C SER A 292 4.48 23.45 -7.39
N LEU A 293 5.03 24.59 -6.97
CA LEU A 293 4.29 25.68 -6.35
C LEU A 293 3.28 26.30 -7.33
N LEU A 294 3.70 26.54 -8.58
CA LEU A 294 2.80 27.02 -9.61
C LEU A 294 1.67 26.03 -9.86
N GLY A 295 1.96 24.73 -9.94
CA GLY A 295 0.94 23.69 -10.08
C GLY A 295 -0.06 23.67 -8.92
N ALA A 296 0.42 23.80 -7.68
CA ALA A 296 -0.42 23.91 -6.49
C ALA A 296 -1.28 25.19 -6.49
N MET A 297 -0.72 26.33 -6.91
CA MET A 297 -1.45 27.60 -7.00
C MET A 297 -2.53 27.54 -8.09
N VAL A 298 -2.18 27.00 -9.25
CA VAL A 298 -3.12 26.82 -10.37
C VAL A 298 -4.25 25.87 -9.97
N SER A 299 -3.95 24.76 -9.29
CA SER A 299 -5.00 23.85 -8.81
C SER A 299 -5.93 24.53 -7.80
N MET A 300 -5.37 25.30 -6.86
CA MET A 300 -6.17 25.99 -5.84
C MET A 300 -7.06 27.08 -6.43
N HIS A 301 -6.57 27.83 -7.43
CA HIS A 301 -7.27 28.99 -7.97
C HIS A 301 -8.30 28.62 -9.05
N PHE A 302 -7.96 27.67 -9.94
CA PHE A 302 -8.78 27.36 -11.11
C PHE A 302 -9.64 26.11 -10.96
N VAL A 303 -9.42 25.29 -9.93
CA VAL A 303 -10.19 24.05 -9.73
C VAL A 303 -11.05 24.16 -8.48
N SER A 304 -12.34 24.42 -8.69
CA SER A 304 -13.33 24.54 -7.62
C SER A 304 -13.39 23.25 -6.79
N GLY A 305 -13.35 23.38 -5.46
CA GLY A 305 -13.46 22.25 -4.52
C GLY A 305 -12.12 21.64 -4.08
N VAL A 306 -10.98 22.11 -4.59
CA VAL A 306 -9.66 21.65 -4.12
C VAL A 306 -9.26 22.39 -2.84
N SER A 307 -9.01 21.63 -1.76
CA SER A 307 -8.51 22.20 -0.50
C SER A 307 -7.05 22.65 -0.60
N PHE A 308 -6.59 23.47 0.36
CA PHE A 308 -5.18 23.85 0.45
C PHE A 308 -4.25 22.63 0.55
N LEU A 309 -4.59 21.67 1.40
CA LEU A 309 -3.81 20.45 1.59
C LEU A 309 -3.78 19.60 0.31
N ALA A 310 -4.89 19.54 -0.43
CA ALA A 310 -4.94 18.86 -1.71
C ALA A 310 -4.08 19.55 -2.77
N SER A 311 -4.08 20.89 -2.80
CA SER A 311 -3.22 21.67 -3.70
C SER A 311 -1.73 21.42 -3.42
N LEU A 312 -1.34 21.32 -2.15
CA LEU A 312 0.01 20.88 -1.78
C LEU A 312 0.32 19.47 -2.28
N GLY A 313 -0.65 18.55 -2.18
CA GLY A 313 -0.57 17.19 -2.72
C GLY A 313 -0.28 17.16 -4.22
N VAL A 314 -0.99 17.99 -5.00
CA VAL A 314 -0.74 18.15 -6.45
C VAL A 314 0.68 18.68 -6.69
N GLY A 315 1.10 19.70 -5.95
CA GLY A 315 2.44 20.27 -6.06
C GLY A 315 3.54 19.24 -5.81
N VAL A 316 3.46 18.47 -4.71
CA VAL A 316 4.49 17.45 -4.40
C VAL A 316 4.44 16.24 -5.34
N ALA A 317 3.28 15.92 -5.93
CA ALA A 317 3.21 14.90 -6.98
C ALA A 317 3.98 15.36 -8.23
N LEU A 318 3.74 16.59 -8.69
CA LEU A 318 4.48 17.19 -9.81
C LEU A 318 5.98 17.26 -9.51
N TRP A 319 6.36 17.62 -8.29
CA TRP A 319 7.75 17.62 -7.82
C TRP A 319 8.46 16.27 -8.05
N VAL A 320 7.83 15.18 -7.63
CA VAL A 320 8.39 13.83 -7.79
C VAL A 320 8.44 13.44 -9.28
N MET A 321 7.40 13.76 -10.05
CA MET A 321 7.38 13.48 -11.50
C MET A 321 8.52 14.20 -12.25
N LEU A 322 8.70 15.50 -11.97
CA LEU A 322 9.76 16.30 -12.56
C LEU A 322 11.14 15.79 -12.16
N SER A 323 11.31 15.39 -10.90
CA SER A 323 12.57 14.85 -10.38
C SER A 323 12.94 13.51 -11.04
N ALA A 324 11.96 12.62 -11.24
CA ALA A 324 12.14 11.36 -11.95
C ALA A 324 12.48 11.60 -13.44
N GLY A 325 11.75 12.51 -14.10
CA GLY A 325 12.00 12.90 -15.48
C GLY A 325 13.39 13.52 -15.67
N TRP A 326 13.79 14.43 -14.77
CA TRP A 326 15.12 15.03 -14.77
C TRP A 326 16.21 13.97 -14.60
N ARG A 327 15.99 12.96 -13.75
CA ARG A 327 16.97 11.89 -13.56
C ARG A 327 17.20 11.05 -14.82
N LEU A 328 16.13 10.79 -15.59
CA LEU A 328 16.24 10.14 -16.91
C LEU A 328 16.98 11.05 -17.90
N TRP A 329 16.62 12.34 -17.94
CA TRP A 329 17.25 13.34 -18.80
C TRP A 329 18.75 13.52 -18.51
N ASP A 330 19.15 13.58 -17.24
CA ASP A 330 20.57 13.67 -16.85
C ASP A 330 21.38 12.47 -17.34
N GLY A 331 20.79 11.27 -17.33
CA GLY A 331 21.41 10.07 -17.90
C GLY A 331 21.62 10.17 -19.41
N VAL A 332 20.64 10.70 -20.15
CA VAL A 332 20.73 10.93 -21.61
C VAL A 332 21.79 11.98 -21.93
N ARG A 333 21.80 13.08 -21.16
CA ARG A 333 22.71 14.20 -21.36
C ARG A 333 24.17 13.81 -21.19
N GLN A 334 24.45 12.87 -20.30
CA GLN A 334 25.82 12.37 -20.03
C GLN A 334 26.32 11.40 -21.10
N ASN A 335 25.42 10.67 -21.78
CA ASN A 335 25.81 9.60 -22.69
C ASN A 335 25.93 10.07 -24.15
N ASP A 336 25.00 10.89 -24.66
CA ASP A 336 25.01 11.35 -26.07
C ASP A 336 24.08 12.55 -26.37
N ARG A 337 23.30 13.05 -25.40
CA ARG A 337 22.24 14.09 -25.57
C ARG A 337 21.15 13.78 -26.61
N ARG A 338 21.10 12.55 -27.14
CA ARG A 338 20.09 12.10 -28.12
C ARG A 338 19.04 11.21 -27.45
N LEU A 339 17.77 11.40 -27.78
CA LEU A 339 16.65 10.63 -27.21
C LEU A 339 16.80 9.09 -27.30
N PRO A 340 17.36 8.50 -28.38
CA PRO A 340 17.62 7.05 -28.43
C PRO A 340 18.54 6.53 -27.32
N ALA A 341 19.33 7.40 -26.65
CA ALA A 341 20.14 7.00 -25.51
C ALA A 341 19.30 6.58 -24.29
N LEU A 342 18.01 6.94 -24.22
CA LEU A 342 17.08 6.48 -23.17
C LEU A 342 17.01 4.95 -23.10
N ALA A 343 17.00 4.27 -24.25
CA ALA A 343 16.95 2.82 -24.33
C ALA A 343 18.23 2.14 -23.80
N ARG A 344 19.35 2.89 -23.71
CA ARG A 344 20.65 2.40 -23.23
C ARG A 344 20.86 2.61 -21.74
N LEU A 345 19.96 3.32 -21.05
CA LEU A 345 20.09 3.56 -19.62
C LEU A 345 19.99 2.25 -18.82
N PRO A 346 20.76 2.11 -17.72
CA PRO A 346 20.66 0.94 -16.85
C PRO A 346 19.24 0.73 -16.33
N ARG A 347 18.84 -0.53 -16.20
CA ARG A 347 17.52 -0.92 -15.68
C ARG A 347 17.28 -0.38 -14.28
N ALA A 348 18.31 -0.24 -13.45
CA ALA A 348 18.20 0.39 -12.13
C ALA A 348 17.82 1.88 -12.18
N ILE A 349 18.14 2.63 -13.23
CA ILE A 349 17.70 4.03 -13.39
C ILE A 349 16.24 4.07 -13.79
N TRP A 350 15.85 3.27 -14.79
CA TRP A 350 14.46 3.13 -15.20
C TRP A 350 13.57 2.62 -14.07
N GLY A 351 14.01 1.60 -13.33
CA GLY A 351 13.27 1.03 -12.22
C GLY A 351 13.02 2.05 -11.11
N MET A 352 14.03 2.84 -10.76
CA MET A 352 13.87 3.96 -9.81
C MET A 352 12.88 5.00 -10.34
N ALA A 353 13.03 5.44 -11.59
CA ALA A 353 12.18 6.47 -12.17
C ALA A 353 10.71 6.02 -12.28
N LEU A 354 10.46 4.80 -12.77
CA LEU A 354 9.12 4.22 -12.86
C LEU A 354 8.48 4.09 -11.49
N ALA A 355 9.23 3.64 -10.47
CA ALA A 355 8.69 3.53 -9.12
C ALA A 355 8.32 4.90 -8.52
N HIS A 356 9.14 5.93 -8.75
CA HIS A 356 8.84 7.28 -8.24
C HIS A 356 7.71 7.96 -9.04
N LEU A 357 7.63 7.73 -10.36
CA LEU A 357 6.49 8.18 -11.18
C LEU A 357 5.19 7.51 -10.74
N GLY A 358 5.23 6.21 -10.45
CA GLY A 358 4.10 5.47 -9.91
C GLY A 358 3.66 6.00 -8.54
N LEU A 359 4.61 6.29 -7.64
CA LEU A 359 4.33 6.92 -6.35
C LEU A 359 3.69 8.30 -6.50
N ALA A 360 4.21 9.13 -7.43
CA ALA A 360 3.66 10.45 -7.69
C ALA A 360 2.24 10.38 -8.27
N GLN A 361 2.00 9.45 -9.19
CA GLN A 361 0.68 9.21 -9.76
C GLN A 361 -0.30 8.69 -8.71
N PHE A 362 0.14 7.79 -7.83
CA PHE A 362 -0.67 7.32 -6.70
C PHE A 362 -1.03 8.45 -5.75
N ALA A 363 -0.06 9.28 -5.36
CA ALA A 363 -0.30 10.44 -4.50
C ALA A 363 -1.31 11.41 -5.13
N LEU A 364 -1.15 11.72 -6.42
CA LEU A 364 -2.09 12.56 -7.16
C LEU A 364 -3.50 11.95 -7.17
N ALA A 365 -3.62 10.64 -7.41
CA ALA A 365 -4.90 9.94 -7.40
C ALA A 365 -5.60 10.03 -6.04
N VAL A 366 -4.88 9.79 -4.94
CA VAL A 366 -5.42 9.88 -3.57
C VAL A 366 -5.85 11.32 -3.26
N THR A 367 -5.03 12.31 -3.62
CA THR A 367 -5.35 13.73 -3.45
C THR A 367 -6.62 14.13 -4.20
N LEU A 368 -6.75 13.76 -5.48
CA LEU A 368 -7.91 14.10 -6.30
C LEU A 368 -9.16 13.33 -5.84
N ALA A 369 -9.04 12.04 -5.56
CA ALA A 369 -10.14 11.21 -5.07
C ALA A 369 -10.68 11.73 -3.73
N SER A 370 -9.82 12.21 -2.84
CA SER A 370 -10.22 12.77 -1.54
C SER A 370 -10.85 14.16 -1.66
N SER A 371 -10.52 14.92 -2.70
CA SER A 371 -11.03 16.28 -2.90
C SER A 371 -12.37 16.31 -3.63
N PHE A 372 -12.55 15.40 -4.60
CA PHE A 372 -13.73 15.37 -5.45
C PHE A 372 -14.68 14.22 -5.14
N GLY A 373 -14.27 13.27 -4.29
CA GLY A 373 -15.13 12.18 -3.85
C GLY A 373 -16.28 12.70 -2.98
N SER A 374 -17.43 12.07 -3.09
CA SER A 374 -18.56 12.35 -2.20
C SER A 374 -19.33 11.09 -1.89
N GLU A 375 -19.74 10.94 -0.64
CA GLU A 375 -20.59 9.86 -0.15
C GLU A 375 -21.78 10.49 0.57
N ARG A 376 -22.98 10.14 0.14
CA ARG A 376 -24.23 10.65 0.70
C ARG A 376 -25.24 9.53 0.80
N THR A 377 -25.98 9.50 1.89
CA THR A 377 -27.09 8.56 2.11
C THR A 377 -28.38 9.34 2.11
N PHE A 378 -29.38 8.84 1.40
CA PHE A 378 -30.69 9.45 1.27
C PHE A 378 -31.77 8.45 1.66
N SER A 379 -32.83 8.89 2.31
CA SER A 379 -34.04 8.09 2.48
C SER A 379 -34.94 8.28 1.26
N VAL A 380 -35.34 7.19 0.62
CA VAL A 380 -36.06 7.19 -0.66
C VAL A 380 -37.29 6.30 -0.64
N ILE A 381 -38.24 6.61 -1.51
CA ILE A 381 -39.36 5.76 -1.93
C ILE A 381 -39.33 5.53 -3.45
N SER A 382 -40.03 4.51 -3.93
CA SER A 382 -40.20 4.28 -5.37
C SER A 382 -40.81 5.53 -6.04
N GLY A 383 -40.23 5.97 -7.14
CA GLY A 383 -40.56 7.21 -7.86
C GLY A 383 -39.67 8.41 -7.52
N ASP A 384 -38.83 8.34 -6.49
CA ASP A 384 -37.95 9.45 -6.11
C ASP A 384 -36.82 9.69 -7.12
N SER A 385 -36.37 10.95 -7.19
CA SER A 385 -35.19 11.35 -7.95
C SER A 385 -34.21 12.10 -7.07
N ILE A 386 -32.93 11.70 -7.09
CA ILE A 386 -31.86 12.32 -6.31
C ILE A 386 -30.79 12.87 -7.23
N GLU A 387 -30.32 14.08 -6.96
CA GLU A 387 -29.16 14.66 -7.66
C GLU A 387 -27.89 14.61 -6.80
N VAL A 388 -26.82 13.99 -7.34
CA VAL A 388 -25.49 13.97 -6.73
C VAL A 388 -24.43 14.25 -7.80
N GLN A 389 -23.61 15.29 -7.61
CA GLN A 389 -22.50 15.64 -8.52
C GLN A 389 -22.94 15.80 -10.00
N GLY A 390 -24.17 16.31 -10.21
CA GLY A 390 -24.77 16.49 -11.54
C GLY A 390 -25.30 15.20 -12.18
N TYR A 391 -25.32 14.08 -11.46
CA TYR A 391 -26.03 12.85 -11.84
C TYR A 391 -27.40 12.84 -11.17
N VAL A 392 -28.42 12.46 -11.93
CA VAL A 392 -29.76 12.22 -11.41
C VAL A 392 -30.00 10.72 -11.35
N PHE A 393 -30.31 10.23 -10.17
CA PHE A 393 -30.65 8.85 -9.86
C PHE A 393 -32.16 8.77 -9.67
N TYR A 394 -32.85 8.11 -10.59
CA TYR A 394 -34.28 7.83 -10.50
C TYR A 394 -34.46 6.45 -9.89
N VAL A 395 -35.11 6.37 -8.73
CA VAL A 395 -35.44 5.11 -8.07
C VAL A 395 -36.79 4.69 -8.62
N ASP A 396 -36.81 3.79 -9.60
CA ASP A 396 -38.05 3.39 -10.27
C ASP A 396 -38.88 2.47 -9.37
N ASP A 397 -38.25 1.43 -8.83
CA ASP A 397 -38.89 0.48 -7.93
C ASP A 397 -37.88 -0.26 -7.04
N VAL A 398 -38.35 -0.94 -6.00
CA VAL A 398 -37.55 -1.80 -5.13
C VAL A 398 -38.28 -3.13 -4.90
N PRO A 399 -38.39 -4.01 -5.92
CA PRO A 399 -38.98 -5.33 -5.75
C PRO A 399 -38.25 -6.17 -4.70
N SER A 400 -39.03 -6.82 -3.84
CA SER A 400 -38.53 -7.86 -2.92
C SER A 400 -38.75 -9.25 -3.51
N GLY A 401 -37.77 -10.12 -3.35
CA GLY A 401 -37.76 -11.51 -3.77
C GLY A 401 -37.20 -12.45 -2.69
N SER A 402 -37.26 -13.75 -2.92
CA SER A 402 -36.62 -14.75 -2.07
C SER A 402 -35.93 -15.80 -2.93
N GLY A 403 -34.64 -16.03 -2.68
CA GLY A 403 -33.87 -17.10 -3.29
C GLY A 403 -33.73 -18.32 -2.38
N GLU A 404 -32.98 -19.32 -2.84
CA GLU A 404 -32.62 -20.47 -2.01
C GLU A 404 -31.74 -20.02 -0.84
N GLY A 405 -32.32 -19.97 0.36
CA GLY A 405 -31.61 -19.62 1.58
C GLY A 405 -31.44 -18.13 1.86
N TYR A 406 -32.06 -17.22 1.09
CA TYR A 406 -31.98 -15.78 1.37
C TYR A 406 -33.24 -15.01 0.94
N VAL A 407 -33.45 -13.82 1.53
CA VAL A 407 -34.42 -12.82 1.08
C VAL A 407 -33.64 -11.68 0.44
N GLU A 408 -34.11 -11.19 -0.71
CA GLU A 408 -33.47 -10.08 -1.41
C GLU A 408 -34.45 -8.94 -1.70
N SER A 409 -33.94 -7.72 -1.76
CA SER A 409 -34.63 -6.56 -2.30
C SER A 409 -33.70 -5.89 -3.29
N GLN A 410 -34.17 -5.71 -4.53
CA GLN A 410 -33.38 -5.20 -5.62
C GLN A 410 -33.94 -3.83 -6.02
N GLY A 411 -33.18 -2.76 -5.82
CA GLY A 411 -33.57 -1.44 -6.30
C GLY A 411 -33.34 -1.33 -7.80
N ILE A 412 -34.26 -0.75 -8.56
CA ILE A 412 -34.07 -0.39 -9.98
C ILE A 412 -33.77 1.10 -10.04
N VAL A 413 -32.52 1.46 -10.33
CA VAL A 413 -32.05 2.84 -10.29
C VAL A 413 -31.51 3.29 -11.64
N ARG A 414 -32.27 4.12 -12.37
CA ARG A 414 -31.80 4.71 -13.63
C ARG A 414 -30.96 5.96 -13.37
N VAL A 415 -29.78 5.99 -13.97
CA VAL A 415 -28.83 7.10 -13.84
C VAL A 415 -28.80 7.90 -15.13
N SER A 416 -28.98 9.21 -15.00
CA SER A 416 -28.84 10.17 -16.09
C SER A 416 -27.90 11.31 -15.72
N ARG A 417 -27.35 11.99 -16.74
CA ARG A 417 -26.58 13.23 -16.56
C ARG A 417 -26.85 14.18 -17.71
N ALA A 418 -27.18 15.43 -17.39
CA ALA A 418 -27.54 16.43 -18.39
C ALA A 418 -28.62 15.94 -19.38
N GLY A 419 -29.63 15.22 -18.87
CA GLY A 419 -30.73 14.66 -19.65
C GLY A 419 -30.40 13.39 -20.46
N VAL A 420 -29.14 12.94 -20.47
CA VAL A 420 -28.72 11.73 -21.18
C VAL A 420 -28.73 10.54 -20.21
N PHE A 421 -29.44 9.46 -20.58
CA PHE A 421 -29.39 8.19 -19.86
C PHE A 421 -27.99 7.57 -19.97
N LEU A 422 -27.45 7.12 -18.84
CA LEU A 422 -26.10 6.58 -18.76
C LEU A 422 -26.10 5.08 -18.48
N ALA A 423 -26.87 4.63 -17.49
CA ALA A 423 -26.93 3.25 -17.05
C ALA A 423 -28.16 3.02 -16.17
N GLU A 424 -28.61 1.77 -16.11
CA GLU A 424 -29.49 1.26 -15.07
C GLU A 424 -28.63 0.50 -14.07
N LEU A 425 -28.81 0.79 -12.78
CA LEU A 425 -28.11 0.17 -11.68
C LEU A 425 -29.14 -0.59 -10.85
N ASN A 426 -28.86 -1.86 -10.59
CA ASN A 426 -29.73 -2.73 -9.81
C ASN A 426 -29.10 -3.10 -8.44
N PRO A 427 -28.94 -2.15 -7.49
CA PRO A 427 -28.37 -2.45 -6.19
C PRO A 427 -29.23 -3.44 -5.41
N GLU A 428 -28.59 -4.47 -4.86
CA GLU A 428 -29.28 -5.52 -4.11
C GLU A 428 -28.99 -5.40 -2.62
N HIS A 429 -30.03 -5.59 -1.81
CA HIS A 429 -29.98 -5.82 -0.37
C HIS A 429 -30.40 -7.26 -0.10
N ARG A 430 -29.47 -8.13 0.31
CA ARG A 430 -29.78 -9.54 0.64
C ARG A 430 -29.57 -9.83 2.12
N VAL A 431 -30.46 -10.63 2.69
CA VAL A 431 -30.39 -11.15 4.05
C VAL A 431 -30.47 -12.68 3.98
N ASP A 432 -29.39 -13.35 4.38
CA ASP A 432 -29.33 -14.81 4.39
C ASP A 432 -30.19 -15.39 5.53
N ARG A 433 -30.86 -16.51 5.28
CA ARG A 433 -31.70 -17.21 6.24
C ARG A 433 -30.84 -18.12 7.12
N GLY A 434 -30.15 -17.55 8.09
CA GLY A 434 -29.33 -18.31 9.06
C GLY A 434 -28.15 -17.51 9.63
N GLU A 435 -27.64 -16.55 8.84
CA GLU A 435 -26.67 -15.55 9.26
C GLU A 435 -27.29 -14.17 9.04
N GLN A 436 -27.19 -13.27 10.02
CA GLN A 436 -27.58 -11.86 9.84
C GLN A 436 -26.56 -11.09 8.96
N ALA A 437 -25.99 -11.75 7.96
CA ALA A 437 -25.05 -11.15 7.03
C ALA A 437 -25.86 -10.43 5.94
N ILE A 438 -25.74 -9.09 5.92
CA ILE A 438 -26.34 -8.28 4.88
C ILE A 438 -25.38 -8.24 3.70
N ARG A 439 -25.80 -8.71 2.52
CA ARG A 439 -25.01 -8.63 1.28
C ARG A 439 -25.46 -7.45 0.44
N PHE A 440 -24.50 -6.83 -0.23
CA PHE A 440 -24.71 -5.72 -1.15
C PHE A 440 -24.03 -6.01 -2.48
N GLU A 441 -24.78 -5.99 -3.58
CA GLU A 441 -24.18 -5.97 -4.91
C GLU A 441 -24.02 -4.52 -5.39
N LEU A 442 -22.77 -4.17 -5.71
CA LEU A 442 -22.38 -2.80 -5.95
C LEU A 442 -22.25 -2.55 -7.45
N VAL A 443 -23.28 -1.97 -8.06
CA VAL A 443 -23.32 -1.84 -9.52
C VAL A 443 -22.36 -0.75 -9.99
N GLN A 444 -21.35 -1.16 -10.76
CA GLN A 444 -20.36 -0.27 -11.40
C GLN A 444 -20.70 0.01 -12.87
N ARG A 445 -20.93 1.28 -13.23
CA ARG A 445 -20.15 2.01 -14.28
C ARG A 445 -20.77 3.35 -14.65
N VAL A 446 -19.92 4.40 -14.70
CA VAL A 446 -19.93 5.39 -15.79
C VAL A 446 -18.48 5.85 -16.08
N GLY A 447 -17.78 5.13 -16.98
CA GLY A 447 -16.52 5.58 -17.60
C GLY A 447 -15.21 5.15 -16.93
N ALA A 448 -14.07 5.57 -17.52
CA ALA A 448 -12.72 5.15 -17.12
C ALA A 448 -12.13 5.97 -15.94
N PHE A 449 -12.62 7.19 -15.72
CA PHE A 449 -12.02 8.14 -14.77
C PHE A 449 -12.84 8.36 -13.49
N ARG A 450 -14.02 7.76 -13.40
CA ARG A 450 -14.94 7.94 -12.27
C ARG A 450 -15.79 6.70 -12.09
N LYS A 451 -16.05 6.36 -10.84
CA LYS A 451 -16.97 5.29 -10.47
C LYS A 451 -18.12 5.87 -9.66
N LEU A 452 -19.32 5.39 -9.97
CA LEU A 452 -20.51 5.57 -9.16
C LEU A 452 -20.77 4.26 -8.46
N PHE A 453 -21.06 4.34 -7.18
CA PHE A 453 -21.52 3.22 -6.39
C PHE A 453 -22.85 3.60 -5.79
N VAL A 454 -23.81 2.72 -5.95
CA VAL A 454 -25.14 2.85 -5.38
C VAL A 454 -25.36 1.62 -4.53
N ARG A 455 -25.85 1.85 -3.32
CA ARG A 455 -26.13 0.82 -2.35
C ARG A 455 -27.51 1.07 -1.75
N LEU A 456 -28.22 -0.02 -1.53
CA LEU A 456 -29.55 -0.04 -0.95
C LEU A 456 -29.45 -0.67 0.45
N GLU A 457 -29.97 0.01 1.46
CA GLU A 457 -30.05 -0.44 2.85
C GLU A 457 -31.49 -0.28 3.36
N GLU A 458 -31.91 -1.14 4.28
CA GLU A 458 -33.18 -0.95 5.00
C GLU A 458 -33.16 0.36 5.78
N SER A 459 -34.29 1.06 5.76
CA SER A 459 -34.49 2.24 6.59
C SER A 459 -35.12 1.87 7.93
N PRO A 460 -34.85 2.63 9.01
CA PRO A 460 -35.59 2.48 10.28
C PRO A 460 -37.10 2.72 10.16
N VAL A 461 -37.55 3.32 9.05
CA VAL A 461 -38.96 3.58 8.75
C VAL A 461 -39.42 2.57 7.70
N GLU A 462 -40.41 1.73 8.04
CA GLU A 462 -40.88 0.57 7.26
C GLU A 462 -41.25 0.87 5.79
N THR A 463 -41.57 2.12 5.45
CA THR A 463 -42.02 2.52 4.10
C THR A 463 -40.92 3.11 3.22
N THR A 464 -39.68 3.19 3.70
CA THR A 464 -38.58 3.88 3.01
C THR A 464 -37.34 2.99 2.91
N TRP A 465 -36.50 3.28 1.93
CA TRP A 465 -35.18 2.66 1.77
C TRP A 465 -34.09 3.69 1.97
N GLN A 466 -32.91 3.27 2.40
CA GLN A 466 -31.72 4.12 2.40
C GLN A 466 -30.90 3.84 1.14
N LEU A 467 -30.81 4.84 0.27
CA LEU A 467 -29.96 4.81 -0.91
C LEU A 467 -28.66 5.57 -0.63
N GLN A 468 -27.57 4.82 -0.49
CA GLN A 468 -26.24 5.38 -0.35
C GLN A 468 -25.57 5.50 -1.72
N ILE A 469 -25.19 6.72 -2.09
CA ILE A 469 -24.55 7.06 -3.35
C ILE A 469 -23.13 7.54 -3.09
N GLN A 470 -22.14 6.86 -3.67
CA GLN A 470 -20.74 7.24 -3.62
C GLN A 470 -20.23 7.61 -5.02
N TYR A 471 -19.77 8.85 -5.16
CA TYR A 471 -19.02 9.33 -6.31
C TYR A 471 -17.52 9.27 -6.01
N LYS A 472 -16.79 8.48 -6.80
CA LYS A 472 -15.40 8.10 -6.53
C LYS A 472 -14.52 8.31 -7.78
N PRO A 473 -13.91 9.50 -7.94
CA PRO A 473 -13.14 9.83 -9.13
C PRO A 473 -11.64 9.45 -9.02
N PHE A 474 -10.98 9.29 -10.17
CA PHE A 474 -9.53 9.16 -10.34
C PHE A 474 -8.84 7.93 -9.73
N THR A 475 -9.58 6.96 -9.22
CA THR A 475 -8.97 5.84 -8.45
C THR A 475 -8.24 4.82 -9.28
N TYR A 476 -8.59 4.71 -10.56
CA TYR A 476 -7.80 3.96 -11.54
C TYR A 476 -6.36 4.48 -11.67
N LEU A 477 -6.15 5.80 -11.51
CA LEU A 477 -4.80 6.38 -11.51
C LEU A 477 -3.98 5.88 -10.32
N GLY A 478 -4.63 5.62 -9.18
CA GLY A 478 -4.00 5.06 -8.00
C GLY A 478 -3.45 3.66 -8.27
N TRP A 479 -4.31 2.76 -8.75
CA TRP A 479 -3.92 1.37 -9.04
C TRP A 479 -2.88 1.26 -10.15
N THR A 480 -3.01 2.06 -11.21
CA THR A 480 -1.99 2.11 -12.27
C THR A 480 -0.69 2.74 -11.79
N GLY A 481 -0.72 3.67 -10.83
CA GLY A 481 0.46 4.16 -10.12
C GLY A 481 1.16 3.06 -9.34
N CYS A 482 0.42 2.23 -8.61
CA CYS A 482 0.96 1.04 -7.95
C CYS A 482 1.54 0.05 -8.96
N LEU A 483 0.90 -0.17 -10.11
CA LEU A 483 1.44 -1.02 -11.17
C LEU A 483 2.80 -0.50 -11.69
N LEU A 484 2.94 0.82 -11.89
CA LEU A 484 4.23 1.42 -12.24
C LEU A 484 5.30 1.20 -11.16
N MET A 485 4.92 1.21 -9.89
CA MET A 485 5.80 0.86 -8.77
C MET A 485 6.26 -0.59 -8.84
N VAL A 486 5.33 -1.53 -9.03
CA VAL A 486 5.64 -2.96 -9.22
C VAL A 486 6.62 -3.16 -10.38
N LEU A 487 6.31 -2.58 -11.55
CA LEU A 487 7.17 -2.68 -12.73
C LEU A 487 8.55 -2.04 -12.47
N GLY A 488 8.59 -0.91 -11.78
CA GLY A 488 9.84 -0.25 -11.39
C GLY A 488 10.71 -1.11 -10.49
N GLY A 489 10.12 -1.75 -9.48
CA GLY A 489 10.81 -2.66 -8.57
C GLY A 489 11.35 -3.90 -9.28
N LEU A 490 10.54 -4.57 -10.10
CA LEU A 490 10.95 -5.73 -10.90
C LEU A 490 12.06 -5.38 -11.91
N LEU A 491 11.97 -4.21 -12.54
CA LEU A 491 12.99 -3.73 -13.46
C LEU A 491 14.31 -3.44 -12.73
N ALA A 492 14.26 -2.86 -11.53
CA ALA A 492 15.44 -2.65 -10.70
C ALA A 492 16.07 -3.96 -10.21
N ALA A 493 15.26 -4.98 -9.92
CA ALA A 493 15.73 -6.32 -9.52
C ALA A 493 16.43 -7.05 -10.67
N SER A 494 15.96 -6.88 -11.90
CA SER A 494 16.50 -7.51 -13.11
C SER A 494 17.71 -6.79 -13.73
N ASP A 495 18.35 -5.88 -12.98
CA ASP A 495 19.52 -5.14 -13.46
C ASP A 495 20.73 -6.06 -13.71
N ARG A 496 21.44 -5.81 -14.82
CA ARG A 496 22.59 -6.62 -15.26
C ARG A 496 23.72 -6.69 -14.22
N ARG A 497 23.82 -5.73 -13.29
CA ARG A 497 24.87 -5.74 -12.25
C ARG A 497 24.80 -6.98 -11.35
N TYR A 498 23.59 -7.49 -11.09
CA TYR A 498 23.39 -8.67 -10.23
C TYR A 498 23.77 -9.96 -10.97
N GLN A 499 23.57 -10.00 -12.29
CA GLN A 499 23.94 -11.15 -13.13
C GLN A 499 25.46 -11.30 -13.28
N ARG A 500 26.21 -10.19 -13.36
CA ARG A 500 27.67 -10.22 -13.52
C ARG A 500 28.37 -10.83 -12.30
N LEU A 501 27.92 -10.49 -11.10
CA LEU A 501 28.49 -11.01 -9.85
C LEU A 501 28.15 -12.49 -9.64
N ALA A 502 26.94 -12.92 -9.98
CA ALA A 502 26.60 -14.35 -9.96
C ALA A 502 27.51 -15.17 -10.89
N ARG A 503 27.82 -14.63 -12.09
CA ARG A 503 28.77 -15.25 -13.02
C ARG A 503 30.20 -15.26 -12.48
N HIS A 504 30.66 -14.18 -11.85
CA HIS A 504 31.99 -14.13 -11.25
C HIS A 504 32.13 -15.10 -10.05
N ALA A 505 31.11 -15.20 -9.21
CA ALA A 505 31.08 -16.14 -8.09
C ALA A 505 31.06 -17.61 -8.58
N ALA A 506 30.30 -17.89 -9.64
CA ALA A 506 30.29 -19.21 -10.28
C ALA A 506 31.65 -19.55 -10.91
N ALA A 507 32.28 -18.58 -11.59
CA ALA A 507 33.62 -18.76 -12.15
C ALA A 507 34.68 -19.00 -11.06
N ALA A 508 34.64 -18.26 -9.95
CA ALA A 508 35.55 -18.45 -8.83
C ALA A 508 35.41 -19.85 -8.20
N ARG A 509 34.18 -20.35 -8.04
CA ARG A 509 33.93 -21.72 -7.55
C ARG A 509 34.45 -22.79 -8.52
N ALA A 510 34.32 -22.57 -9.83
CA ALA A 510 34.84 -23.49 -10.84
C ALA A 510 36.38 -23.57 -10.86
N VAL A 511 37.06 -22.49 -10.46
CA VAL A 511 38.52 -22.48 -10.29
C VAL A 511 38.96 -23.21 -9.03
N VAL A 512 38.20 -23.15 -7.93
CA VAL A 512 38.51 -23.87 -6.68
C VAL A 512 38.19 -25.36 -6.75
N ALA A 513 37.27 -25.75 -7.63
CA ALA A 513 36.89 -27.16 -7.84
C ALA A 513 37.82 -27.91 -8.83
N ARG A 514 38.75 -27.20 -9.47
CA ARG A 514 39.83 -27.75 -10.29
C ARG A 514 41.12 -27.73 -9.50
#